data_AF-A0A918P5N5-F1
#
_entry.id   AF-A0A918P5N5-F1
#
_cell.length_a   1.000
_cell.length_b   1.000
_cell.length_c   1.000
_cell.angle_alpha   90.00
_cell.angle_beta   90.00
_cell.angle_gamma   90.00
#
_symmetry.space_group_name_H-M   'P 1'
#
loop_
_entity.id
_entity.type
_entity.pdbx_description
1 polymer ?
#
loop_
_entity_poly.entity_id
_entity_poly.type
_entity_poly.pdbx_seq_one_letter_code
_entity_poly.pdbx_strand_id
1 'polypeptide(L)'
;MGLFEGVWVCSFEEFKGLSAALREGVIQVSLAKKSQENKGDKVNLLYHYLTSSEFSMQVSAIIEGFEQLRAELEKEKNAMARIWKSREKQIEKVFEGTINMYGSIKGIMGNAIGQVKALELGYDGEDLED
;
A
#
# COMPACT_ATOMS: atom_id res chain seq x y z
N MET A 1 -26.30 -58.27 25.71
CA MET A 1 -25.42 -57.67 24.67
C MET A 1 -23.97 -57.51 25.16
N GLY A 2 -22.97 -57.73 24.31
CA GLY A 2 -21.56 -57.47 24.61
C GLY A 2 -20.65 -57.52 23.38
N LEU A 3 -19.44 -56.95 23.50
CA LEU A 3 -18.40 -57.05 22.47
C LEU A 3 -17.53 -58.27 22.75
N PHE A 4 -17.50 -59.24 21.84
CA PHE A 4 -16.67 -60.43 21.93
C PHE A 4 -15.75 -60.49 20.72
N GLU A 5 -14.43 -60.48 20.94
CA GLU A 5 -13.42 -60.52 19.86
C GLU A 5 -13.65 -59.49 18.73
N GLY A 6 -14.12 -58.29 19.09
CA GLY A 6 -14.40 -57.23 18.12
C GLY A 6 -15.74 -57.37 17.39
N VAL A 7 -16.54 -58.40 17.70
CA VAL A 7 -17.89 -58.61 17.17
C VAL A 7 -18.92 -58.25 18.23
N TRP A 8 -19.89 -57.40 17.87
CA TRP A 8 -21.01 -57.09 18.76
C TRP A 8 -22.04 -58.22 18.74
N VAL A 9 -22.26 -58.84 19.89
CA VAL A 9 -23.21 -59.94 20.08
C VAL A 9 -24.40 -59.46 20.89
N CYS A 10 -25.62 -59.73 20.41
CA CYS A 10 -26.88 -59.38 21.07
C CYS A 10 -27.93 -60.47 20.89
N SER A 11 -29.00 -60.40 21.68
CA SER A 11 -30.18 -61.27 21.49
C SER A 11 -31.05 -60.77 20.32
N PHE A 12 -31.96 -61.63 19.84
CA PHE A 12 -32.90 -61.28 18.78
C PHE A 12 -33.93 -60.20 19.19
N GLU A 13 -34.10 -59.92 20.47
CA GLU A 13 -34.96 -58.81 20.91
C GLU A 13 -34.21 -57.47 20.86
N GLU A 14 -32.88 -57.50 21.06
CA GLU A 14 -32.02 -56.33 21.20
C GLU A 14 -31.46 -55.81 19.85
N PHE A 15 -31.49 -56.61 18.78
CA PHE A 15 -30.74 -56.30 17.53
C PHE A 15 -31.13 -54.98 16.88
N LYS A 16 -32.41 -54.58 16.95
CA LYS A 16 -32.88 -53.32 16.34
C LYS A 16 -32.23 -52.12 17.02
N GLY A 17 -32.26 -52.11 18.35
CA GLY A 17 -31.63 -51.07 19.17
C GLY A 17 -30.12 -51.04 18.99
N LEU A 18 -29.48 -52.22 18.96
CA LEU A 18 -28.04 -52.32 18.68
C LEU A 18 -27.69 -51.74 17.31
N SER A 19 -28.43 -52.11 16.27
CA SER A 19 -28.13 -51.64 14.91
C SER A 19 -28.28 -50.12 14.79
N ALA A 20 -29.27 -49.53 15.47
CA ALA A 20 -29.48 -48.10 15.49
C ALA A 20 -28.34 -47.37 16.21
N ALA A 21 -27.91 -47.89 17.38
CA ALA A 21 -26.80 -47.33 18.14
C ALA A 21 -25.47 -47.44 17.37
N LEU A 22 -25.19 -48.59 16.74
CA LEU A 22 -23.99 -48.78 15.91
C LEU A 22 -23.99 -47.86 14.69
N ARG A 23 -25.14 -47.72 14.02
CA ARG A 23 -25.30 -46.80 12.89
C ARG A 23 -24.99 -45.36 13.29
N GLU A 24 -25.56 -44.91 14.41
CA GLU A 24 -25.29 -43.56 14.92
C GLU A 24 -23.80 -43.39 15.25
N GLY A 25 -23.18 -44.39 15.89
CA GLY A 25 -21.74 -44.38 16.17
C GLY A 25 -20.88 -44.25 14.91
N VAL A 26 -21.19 -44.99 13.85
CA VAL A 26 -20.49 -44.88 12.55
C VAL A 26 -20.66 -43.49 11.94
N ILE A 27 -21.87 -42.93 11.98
CA ILE A 27 -22.15 -41.59 11.45
C ILE A 27 -21.36 -40.52 12.22
N GLN A 28 -21.36 -40.58 13.55
CA GLN A 28 -20.63 -39.62 14.40
C GLN A 28 -19.12 -39.69 14.16
N VAL A 29 -18.55 -40.88 14.05
CA VAL A 29 -17.12 -41.06 13.69
C VAL A 29 -16.82 -40.49 12.31
N SER A 30 -17.71 -40.70 11.33
CA SER A 30 -17.54 -40.15 9.99
C SER A 30 -17.59 -38.61 9.98
N LEU A 31 -18.51 -38.01 10.75
CA LEU A 31 -18.62 -36.55 10.87
C LEU A 31 -17.38 -35.95 11.55
N ALA A 32 -16.89 -36.59 12.62
CA ALA A 32 -15.67 -36.18 13.31
C ALA A 32 -14.45 -36.22 12.38
N LYS A 33 -14.26 -37.30 11.60
CA LYS A 33 -13.18 -37.41 10.60
C LYS A 33 -13.27 -36.32 9.52
N LYS A 34 -14.46 -36.12 8.95
CA LYS A 34 -14.70 -35.08 7.93
C LYS A 34 -14.45 -33.67 8.45
N SER A 35 -14.67 -33.43 9.74
CA SER A 35 -14.40 -32.13 10.37
C SER A 35 -12.89 -31.83 10.55
N GLN A 36 -12.06 -32.87 10.59
CA GLN A 36 -10.61 -32.79 10.81
C GLN A 36 -9.81 -32.66 9.49
N GLU A 37 -10.25 -33.29 8.40
CA GLU A 37 -9.59 -33.22 7.08
C GLU A 37 -9.35 -31.76 6.62
N ASN A 38 -10.29 -30.84 6.85
CA ASN A 38 -10.20 -29.49 6.28
C ASN A 38 -9.28 -28.51 7.01
N LYS A 39 -8.84 -28.79 8.25
CA LYS A 39 -8.05 -27.83 9.06
C LYS A 39 -6.54 -28.07 8.97
N GLY A 40 -6.10 -29.33 8.96
CA GLY A 40 -4.68 -29.67 8.83
C GLY A 40 -4.12 -29.34 7.44
N ASP A 41 -4.92 -29.61 6.40
CA ASP A 41 -4.46 -29.53 5.01
C ASP A 41 -4.19 -28.09 4.55
N LYS A 42 -5.00 -27.13 4.98
CA LYS A 42 -4.83 -25.72 4.59
C LYS A 42 -3.61 -25.05 5.23
N VAL A 43 -3.30 -25.41 6.48
CA VAL A 43 -2.11 -24.89 7.18
C VAL A 43 -0.84 -25.50 6.58
N ASN A 44 -0.85 -26.80 6.28
CA ASN A 44 0.27 -27.43 5.57
C ASN A 44 0.48 -26.83 4.18
N LEU A 45 -0.60 -26.56 3.43
CA LEU A 45 -0.49 -25.90 2.12
C LEU A 45 0.15 -24.51 2.22
N LEU A 46 -0.27 -23.69 3.20
CA LEU A 46 0.35 -22.38 3.46
C LEU A 46 1.82 -22.53 3.85
N TYR A 47 2.16 -23.47 4.72
CA TYR A 47 3.54 -23.71 5.12
C TYR A 47 4.42 -24.13 3.94
N HIS A 48 3.93 -25.05 3.09
CA HIS A 48 4.62 -25.45 1.88
C HIS A 48 4.82 -24.29 0.90
N TYR A 49 3.80 -23.43 0.74
CA TYR A 49 3.93 -22.24 -0.11
C TYR A 49 4.94 -21.24 0.46
N LEU A 50 4.85 -20.90 1.74
CA LEU A 50 5.76 -19.94 2.40
C LEU A 50 7.22 -20.42 2.42
N THR A 51 7.45 -21.72 2.40
CA THR A 51 8.79 -22.32 2.32
C THR A 51 9.23 -22.65 0.89
N SER A 52 8.38 -22.39 -0.10
CA SER A 52 8.68 -22.66 -1.51
C SER A 52 9.62 -21.61 -2.11
N SER A 53 10.32 -22.02 -3.18
CA SER A 53 11.07 -21.11 -4.02
C SER A 53 10.19 -20.08 -4.73
N GLU A 54 8.94 -20.44 -5.05
CA GLU A 54 7.98 -19.54 -5.70
C GLU A 54 7.69 -18.32 -4.83
N PHE A 55 7.38 -18.53 -3.55
CA PHE A 55 7.14 -17.44 -2.60
C PHE A 55 8.38 -16.54 -2.45
N SER A 56 9.56 -17.15 -2.32
CA SER A 56 10.81 -16.39 -2.21
C SER A 56 11.08 -15.55 -3.45
N MET A 57 10.86 -16.10 -4.65
CA MET A 57 11.02 -15.38 -5.91
C MET A 57 10.03 -14.21 -6.03
N GLN A 58 8.78 -14.39 -5.62
CA GLN A 58 7.79 -13.29 -5.60
C GLN A 58 8.21 -12.17 -4.65
N VAL A 59 8.68 -12.51 -3.45
CA VAL A 59 9.18 -11.52 -2.47
C VAL A 59 10.42 -10.80 -3.01
N SER A 60 11.36 -11.51 -3.63
CA SER A 60 12.53 -10.90 -4.26
C SER A 60 12.15 -9.92 -5.37
N ALA A 61 11.22 -10.29 -6.25
CA ALA A 61 10.74 -9.39 -7.31
C ALA A 61 10.09 -8.12 -6.75
N ILE A 62 9.36 -8.25 -5.63
CA ILE A 62 8.79 -7.09 -4.91
C ILE A 62 9.91 -6.20 -4.38
N ILE A 63 10.93 -6.76 -3.72
CA ILE A 63 12.06 -6.01 -3.18
C ILE A 63 12.83 -5.29 -4.29
N GLU A 64 13.12 -5.97 -5.39
CA GLU A 64 13.79 -5.38 -6.56
C GLU A 64 12.98 -4.21 -7.14
N GLY A 65 11.66 -4.36 -7.27
CA GLY A 65 10.77 -3.28 -7.68
C GLY A 65 10.82 -2.08 -6.74
N PHE A 66 10.83 -2.31 -5.42
CA PHE A 66 10.96 -1.24 -4.43
C PHE A 66 12.32 -0.52 -4.50
N GLU A 67 13.41 -1.26 -4.67
CA GLU A 67 14.75 -0.68 -4.81
C GLU A 67 14.84 0.19 -6.07
N GLN A 68 14.28 -0.28 -7.18
CA GLN A 68 14.21 0.48 -8.42
C GLN A 68 13.42 1.78 -8.23
N LEU A 69 12.20 1.71 -7.69
CA LEU A 69 11.36 2.89 -7.45
C LEU A 69 12.05 3.91 -6.53
N ARG A 70 12.76 3.44 -5.50
CA ARG A 70 13.52 4.32 -4.61
C ARG A 70 14.66 5.02 -5.35
N ALA A 71 15.38 4.29 -6.20
CA ALA A 71 16.49 4.85 -6.98
C ALA A 71 16.00 5.87 -8.02
N GLU A 72 14.86 5.60 -8.68
CA GLU A 72 14.22 6.52 -9.62
C GLU A 72 13.77 7.80 -8.91
N LEU A 73 13.09 7.68 -7.76
CA LEU A 73 12.66 8.83 -6.97
C LEU A 73 13.84 9.72 -6.55
N GLU A 74 14.96 9.13 -6.17
CA GLU A 74 16.14 9.91 -5.78
C GLU A 74 16.77 10.65 -6.97
N LYS A 75 16.78 10.02 -8.16
CA LYS A 75 17.20 10.71 -9.40
C LYS A 75 16.28 11.87 -9.73
N GLU A 76 14.97 11.68 -9.60
CA GLU A 76 13.98 12.74 -9.83
C GLU A 76 14.16 13.92 -8.88
N LYS A 77 14.32 13.66 -7.58
CA LYS A 77 14.58 14.70 -6.58
C LYS A 77 15.81 15.54 -6.92
N ASN A 78 16.91 14.88 -7.28
CA ASN A 78 18.14 15.55 -7.66
C ASN A 78 17.97 16.40 -8.94
N ALA A 79 17.27 15.87 -9.94
CA ALA A 79 16.96 16.60 -11.16
C ALA A 79 16.08 17.83 -10.88
N MET A 80 15.04 17.68 -10.05
CA MET A 80 14.13 18.77 -9.71
C MET A 80 14.79 19.84 -8.87
N ALA A 81 15.65 19.48 -7.92
CA ALA A 81 16.43 20.46 -7.17
C ALA A 81 17.26 21.37 -8.09
N ARG A 82 17.89 20.79 -9.12
CA ARG A 82 18.61 21.57 -10.15
C ARG A 82 17.68 22.45 -10.97
N ILE A 83 16.54 21.91 -11.42
CA ILE A 83 15.57 22.65 -12.24
C ILE A 83 14.99 23.82 -11.45
N TRP A 84 14.58 23.61 -10.21
CA TRP A 84 14.07 24.66 -9.33
C TRP A 84 15.10 25.76 -9.13
N LYS A 85 16.33 25.42 -8.76
CA LYS A 85 17.40 26.42 -8.59
C LYS A 85 17.67 27.22 -9.87
N SER A 86 17.60 26.58 -11.03
CA SER A 86 17.71 27.28 -12.32
C SER A 86 16.53 28.22 -12.56
N ARG A 87 15.31 27.82 -12.22
CA ARG A 87 14.10 28.63 -12.39
C ARG A 87 14.06 29.81 -11.43
N GLU A 88 14.43 29.59 -10.17
CA GLU A 88 14.58 30.65 -9.15
C GLU A 88 15.50 31.76 -9.67
N LYS A 89 16.68 31.39 -10.19
CA LYS A 89 17.62 32.38 -10.75
C LYS A 89 17.08 33.10 -11.99
N GLN A 90 16.29 32.42 -12.82
CA GLN A 90 15.64 33.06 -13.97
C GLN A 90 14.57 34.06 -13.52
N ILE A 91 13.77 33.69 -12.52
CA ILE A 91 12.75 34.57 -11.93
C ILE A 91 13.41 35.81 -11.33
N GLU A 92 14.46 35.63 -10.53
CA GLU A 92 15.23 36.72 -9.92
C GLU A 92 15.78 37.66 -10.99
N LYS A 93 16.41 37.14 -12.05
CA LYS A 93 16.94 37.95 -13.15
C LYS A 93 15.87 38.78 -13.86
N VAL A 94 14.70 38.17 -14.12
CA VAL A 94 13.58 38.88 -14.76
C VAL A 94 13.05 39.97 -13.83
N PHE A 95 12.87 39.65 -12.55
CA PHE A 95 12.40 40.59 -11.54
C PHE A 95 13.32 41.79 -11.38
N GLU A 96 14.64 41.56 -11.20
CA GLU A 96 15.64 42.62 -11.17
C GLU A 96 15.64 43.46 -12.46
N GLY A 97 15.52 42.80 -13.61
CA GLY A 97 15.39 43.46 -14.91
C GLY A 97 14.19 44.41 -14.95
N THR A 98 13.04 43.98 -14.42
CA THR A 98 11.83 44.80 -14.33
C THR A 98 12.01 45.99 -13.39
N ILE A 99 12.63 45.79 -12.22
CA ILE A 99 12.95 46.89 -11.28
C ILE A 99 13.86 47.92 -11.94
N ASN A 100 14.95 47.46 -12.57
CA ASN A 100 15.93 48.33 -13.22
C ASN A 100 15.29 49.11 -14.37
N MET A 101 14.44 48.47 -15.17
CA MET A 101 13.70 49.13 -16.25
C MET A 101 12.77 50.21 -15.69
N TYR A 102 11.93 49.87 -14.69
CA TYR A 102 11.01 50.83 -14.08
C TYR A 102 11.76 52.01 -13.44
N GLY A 103 12.83 51.73 -12.67
CA GLY A 103 13.67 52.77 -12.07
C GLY A 103 14.33 53.69 -13.09
N SER A 104 14.85 53.12 -14.19
CA SER A 104 15.44 53.90 -15.29
C SER A 104 14.41 54.84 -15.93
N ILE A 105 13.21 54.34 -16.20
CA ILE A 105 12.15 55.15 -16.82
C ILE A 105 11.63 56.22 -15.84
N LYS A 106 11.42 55.88 -14.55
CA LYS A 106 11.04 56.84 -13.49
C LYS A 106 12.10 57.92 -13.31
N GLY A 107 13.38 57.60 -13.46
CA GLY A 107 14.47 58.58 -13.44
C GLY A 107 14.43 59.56 -14.63
N ILE A 108 14.06 59.09 -15.82
CA ILE A 108 13.97 59.94 -17.04
C ILE A 108 12.70 60.79 -17.03
N MET A 109 11.55 60.18 -16.73
CA MET A 109 10.22 60.81 -16.85
C MET A 109 9.71 61.42 -15.54
N GLY A 110 10.42 61.22 -14.43
CA GLY A 110 10.00 61.72 -13.11
C GLY A 110 8.61 61.21 -12.74
N ASN A 111 7.75 62.13 -12.28
CA ASN A 111 6.38 61.84 -11.85
C ASN A 111 5.38 61.61 -13.00
N ALA A 112 5.83 61.64 -14.26
CA ALA A 112 4.94 61.40 -15.42
C ALA A 112 4.67 59.90 -15.65
N ILE A 113 5.49 58.99 -15.09
CA ILE A 113 5.19 57.56 -15.09
C ILE A 113 4.29 57.18 -13.92
N GLY A 114 3.31 56.32 -14.16
CA GLY A 114 2.44 55.79 -13.11
C GLY A 114 3.22 54.98 -12.07
N GLN A 115 2.77 55.04 -10.82
CA GLN A 115 3.40 54.30 -9.74
C GLN A 115 3.04 52.81 -9.81
N VAL A 116 4.04 51.94 -9.73
CA VAL A 116 3.84 50.49 -9.57
C VAL A 116 3.91 50.18 -8.08
N LYS A 117 2.75 50.02 -7.43
CA LYS A 117 2.62 49.77 -5.99
C LYS A 117 3.60 48.70 -5.47
N ALA A 118 3.74 47.59 -6.19
CA ALA A 118 4.63 46.48 -5.83
C ALA A 118 6.12 46.83 -5.75
N LEU A 119 6.53 48.00 -6.26
CA LEU A 119 7.91 48.49 -6.25
C LEU A 119 8.11 49.69 -5.30
N GLU A 120 7.06 50.14 -4.61
CA GLU A 120 7.13 51.26 -3.66
C GLU A 120 7.37 50.76 -2.23
N LEU A 121 7.99 51.61 -1.41
CA LEU A 121 8.34 51.28 -0.02
C LEU A 121 7.06 51.14 0.83
N GLY A 122 6.90 50.01 1.53
CA GLY A 122 5.70 49.74 2.35
C GLY A 122 4.57 49.00 1.61
N TYR A 123 4.88 48.36 0.48
CA TYR A 123 3.97 47.42 -0.15
C TYR A 123 3.91 46.10 0.65
N ASP A 124 2.75 45.80 1.24
CA ASP A 124 2.54 44.63 2.10
C ASP A 124 1.90 43.43 1.38
N GLY A 125 1.72 43.49 0.06
CA GLY A 125 1.22 42.36 -0.74
C GLY A 125 -0.28 42.07 -0.64
N GLU A 126 -1.00 42.67 0.31
CA GLU A 126 -2.44 42.46 0.55
C GLU A 126 -3.37 43.14 -0.49
N ASP A 127 -2.84 43.98 -1.36
CA ASP A 127 -3.59 44.75 -2.37
C ASP A 127 -3.91 43.97 -3.67
N LEU A 128 -3.70 42.64 -3.71
CA LEU A 128 -3.88 41.81 -4.91
C LEU A 128 -5.26 41.14 -5.02
N GLU A 129 -6.18 41.40 -4.09
CA GLU A 129 -7.52 40.78 -4.05
C GLU A 129 -8.64 41.56 -4.77
N ASP A 130 -8.35 42.69 -5.45
CA ASP A 130 -9.34 43.44 -6.26
C ASP A 130 -9.06 43.41 -7.78
#